data_AF-A0A2N2DJ19-F1
#
_entry.id   AF-A0A2N2DJ19-F1
#
_cell.length_a   1.000
_cell.length_b   1.000
_cell.length_c   1.000
_cell.angle_alpha   90.00
_cell.angle_beta   90.00
_cell.angle_gamma   90.00
#
_symmetry.space_group_name_H-M   'P 1'
#
loop_
_entity.id
_entity.type
_entity.pdbx_description
1 polymer ?
#
loop_
_entity_poly.entity_id
_entity_poly.type
_entity_poly.pdbx_seq_one_letter_code
_entity_poly.pdbx_strand_id
1 'polypeptide(L)'
;MQMKLMYHGEPVDCKKTGNGCGEVMCSRELMLKVLGSLVRPEMMPVIHRIFEVQELFQLADVSCLGENQLYHTIRMCEHIHRLKDSCLTALGVNREQLTTAALFHDSGKGKEIDDCRFYEEEFKPAKVPRKLKKYGVPGWAEYYSPLHDHVERSIEIAEAYDIEGEILEAVALHHHVKILPEVLKELARGLCLPDVIYGDILRFKPEQYTAKGCGLSQVIAALDQICAIERKFAGRVYVARDPEEMEDELAKELVIGVTDIQDPRVALLGARLEGNETVILFDIRGFGAFVQQNSEYKVQAIKKEILKTIRSVIRVQDRYRDKDLVSLVGGDEYALITKVKEPEIIDRMVNRIKKAIQNRTGMDVRFGFGSQGDIEANFHEARAKANSCK
;
A
#
# COMPACT_ATOMS: atom_id res chain seq x y z
N MET A 1 4.15 -3.99 14.85
CA MET A 1 5.30 -3.77 15.76
C MET A 1 6.36 -3.05 14.95
N GLN A 2 6.55 -1.74 15.17
CA GLN A 2 7.50 -0.92 14.41
C GLN A 2 8.94 -1.34 14.77
N MET A 3 9.80 -1.49 13.77
CA MET A 3 11.25 -1.65 13.91
C MET A 3 11.95 -0.51 14.68
N LYS A 4 11.22 0.53 15.13
CA LYS A 4 11.73 1.66 15.91
C LYS A 4 12.20 1.31 17.33
N LEU A 5 11.92 0.11 17.86
CA LEU A 5 12.27 -0.23 19.26
C LEU A 5 13.64 -0.92 19.45
N MET A 6 14.44 -1.12 18.39
CA MET A 6 15.78 -1.74 18.53
C MET A 6 16.95 -0.77 18.32
N TYR A 7 16.71 0.52 18.12
CA TYR A 7 17.79 1.46 17.77
C TYR A 7 17.90 2.61 18.79
N HIS A 8 18.70 2.37 19.83
CA HIS A 8 19.21 3.42 20.75
C HIS A 8 20.74 3.37 20.89
N GLY A 9 21.45 2.79 19.92
CA GLY A 9 22.92 2.83 19.89
C GLY A 9 23.40 4.07 19.15
N GLU A 10 24.28 4.86 19.78
CA GLU A 10 25.03 5.89 19.06
C GLU A 10 25.87 5.24 17.94
N PRO A 11 26.09 5.92 16.79
CA PRO A 11 26.92 5.39 15.72
C PRO A 11 28.37 5.28 16.22
N VAL A 12 28.84 4.07 16.48
CA VAL A 12 30.25 3.84 16.82
C VAL A 12 31.06 3.83 15.52
N ASP A 13 31.88 4.86 15.34
CA ASP A 13 32.74 5.04 14.17
C ASP A 13 33.87 3.99 14.20
N CYS A 14 33.66 2.89 13.47
CA CYS A 14 34.44 1.65 13.58
C CYS A 14 35.85 1.72 12.93
N LYS A 15 36.42 2.91 12.76
CA LYS A 15 37.68 3.12 12.00
C LYS A 15 38.88 3.63 12.82
N LYS A 16 38.84 3.67 14.16
CA LYS A 16 39.95 4.28 14.93
C LYS A 16 40.64 3.46 16.01
N THR A 17 40.22 2.24 16.32
CA THR A 17 40.92 1.45 17.35
C THR A 17 41.20 0.06 16.83
N GLY A 18 42.47 -0.21 16.53
CA GLY A 18 43.00 -1.54 16.19
C GLY A 18 42.93 -2.57 17.33
N ASN A 19 41.90 -2.49 18.17
CA ASN A 19 41.54 -3.48 19.16
C ASN A 19 40.26 -4.14 18.66
N GLY A 20 40.31 -5.47 18.47
CA GLY A 20 39.17 -6.26 18.02
C GLY A 20 37.91 -5.94 18.82
N CYS A 21 36.79 -5.79 18.11
CA CYS A 21 35.47 -5.56 18.69
C CYS A 21 35.10 -6.72 19.63
N GLY A 22 35.43 -6.57 20.91
CA GLY A 22 34.85 -7.36 21.99
C GLY A 22 33.48 -6.78 22.34
N GLU A 23 32.42 -7.55 22.09
CA GLU A 23 31.10 -7.45 22.73
C GLU A 23 30.08 -6.37 22.30
N VAL A 24 30.28 -5.64 21.20
CA VAL A 24 29.19 -4.86 20.58
C VAL A 24 29.16 -5.16 19.09
N MET A 25 28.13 -5.86 18.63
CA MET A 25 27.94 -6.08 17.19
C MET A 25 27.84 -4.72 16.51
N CYS A 26 28.65 -4.48 15.48
CA CYS A 26 28.52 -3.30 14.63
C CYS A 26 27.05 -3.18 14.18
N SER A 27 26.44 -2.00 14.20
CA SER A 27 25.02 -1.80 13.82
C SER A 27 24.68 -2.44 12.47
N ARG A 28 25.66 -2.41 11.55
CA ARG A 28 25.66 -3.10 10.26
C ARG A 28 25.57 -4.63 10.40
N GLU A 29 26.39 -5.23 11.27
CA GLU A 29 26.38 -6.68 11.50
C GLU A 29 25.08 -7.14 12.17
N LEU A 30 24.53 -6.34 13.11
CA LEU A 30 23.23 -6.60 13.70
C LEU A 30 22.11 -6.52 12.65
N MET A 31 22.13 -5.49 11.80
CA MET A 31 21.16 -5.35 10.71
C MET A 31 21.24 -6.53 9.74
N LEU A 32 22.45 -7.00 9.39
CA LEU A 32 22.63 -8.18 8.55
C LEU A 32 22.02 -9.42 9.18
N LYS A 33 22.27 -9.65 10.47
CA LYS A 33 21.69 -10.78 11.19
C LYS A 33 20.17 -10.72 11.25
N VAL A 34 19.61 -9.54 11.55
CA VAL A 34 18.15 -9.34 11.61
C VAL A 34 17.55 -9.55 10.23
N LEU A 35 18.02 -8.86 9.19
CA LEU A 35 17.51 -9.01 7.82
C LEU A 35 17.65 -10.46 7.35
N GLY A 36 18.81 -11.10 7.57
CA GLY A 36 19.05 -12.48 7.20
C GLY A 36 18.12 -13.48 7.91
N SER A 37 17.61 -13.14 9.11
CA SER A 37 16.61 -13.96 9.81
C SER A 37 15.17 -13.73 9.33
N LEU A 38 14.91 -12.61 8.66
CA LEU A 38 13.57 -12.21 8.21
C LEU A 38 13.31 -12.58 6.75
N VAL A 39 14.36 -12.77 5.94
CA VAL A 39 14.23 -13.14 4.53
C VAL A 39 14.41 -14.64 4.32
N ARG A 40 13.91 -15.13 3.17
CA ARG A 40 14.14 -16.51 2.76
C ARG A 40 15.64 -16.74 2.45
N PRO A 41 16.19 -17.95 2.69
CA PRO A 41 17.60 -18.24 2.44
C PRO A 41 18.09 -17.86 1.03
N GLU A 42 17.22 -18.00 0.02
CA GLU A 42 17.52 -17.69 -1.37
C GLU A 42 17.74 -16.18 -1.63
N MET A 43 17.26 -15.32 -0.72
CA MET A 43 17.45 -13.87 -0.77
C MET A 43 18.75 -13.42 -0.10
N MET A 44 19.47 -14.31 0.62
CA MET A 44 20.73 -13.94 1.29
C MET A 44 21.78 -13.31 0.37
N PRO A 45 21.98 -13.77 -0.88
CA PRO A 45 22.90 -13.10 -1.82
C PRO A 45 22.51 -11.64 -2.09
N VAL A 46 21.22 -11.35 -2.22
CA VAL A 46 20.72 -9.97 -2.40
C VAL A 46 20.95 -9.17 -1.12
N ILE A 47 20.66 -9.74 0.04
CA ILE A 47 20.94 -9.08 1.32
C ILE A 47 22.42 -8.73 1.42
N HIS A 48 23.35 -9.64 1.10
CA HIS A 48 24.78 -9.33 1.10
C HIS A 48 25.14 -8.14 0.19
N ARG A 49 24.52 -8.05 -1.01
CA ARG A 49 24.73 -6.92 -1.92
C ARG A 49 24.20 -5.59 -1.37
N ILE A 50 23.13 -5.58 -0.57
CA ILE A 50 22.69 -4.37 0.13
C ILE A 50 23.81 -3.82 1.01
N PHE A 51 24.59 -4.69 1.66
CA PHE A 51 25.71 -4.25 2.49
C PHE A 51 26.86 -3.67 1.67
N GLU A 52 26.97 -3.97 0.39
CA GLU A 52 28.01 -3.41 -0.48
C GLU A 52 27.73 -1.94 -0.84
N VAL A 53 26.48 -1.48 -0.76
CA VAL A 53 26.08 -0.09 -1.05
C VAL A 53 25.82 0.67 0.26
N GLN A 54 26.73 1.58 0.63
CA GLN A 54 26.68 2.29 1.90
C GLN A 54 25.44 3.19 2.06
N GLU A 55 24.90 3.72 0.97
CA GLU A 55 23.77 4.64 0.98
C GLU A 55 22.46 3.94 1.34
N LEU A 56 22.32 2.65 1.02
CA LEU A 56 21.13 1.86 1.35
C LEU A 56 20.85 1.74 2.85
N PHE A 57 21.88 1.85 3.69
CA PHE A 57 21.71 1.86 5.14
C PHE A 57 20.90 3.05 5.63
N GLN A 58 20.98 4.19 4.94
CA GLN A 58 20.23 5.38 5.32
C GLN A 58 18.72 5.17 5.10
N LEU A 59 18.34 4.32 4.15
CA LEU A 59 16.95 3.99 3.88
C LEU A 59 16.28 3.19 5.01
N ALA A 60 17.07 2.57 5.90
CA ALA A 60 16.55 1.92 7.10
C ALA A 60 15.89 2.92 8.05
N ASP A 61 16.30 4.19 8.01
CA ASP A 61 15.78 5.26 8.86
C ASP A 61 14.74 6.15 8.15
N VAL A 62 14.43 5.89 6.88
CA VAL A 62 13.48 6.68 6.08
C VAL A 62 12.19 5.89 5.91
N SER A 63 11.06 6.49 6.27
CA SER A 63 9.73 5.97 5.96
C SER A 63 8.97 6.94 5.07
N CYS A 64 8.47 6.49 3.92
CA CYS A 64 7.69 7.32 3.00
C CYS A 64 6.39 6.60 2.64
N LEU A 65 5.27 7.30 2.76
CA LEU A 65 3.91 6.80 2.56
C LEU A 65 3.58 5.55 3.40
N GLY A 66 4.10 5.50 4.63
CA GLY A 66 3.89 4.44 5.61
C GLY A 66 4.80 3.22 5.44
N GLU A 67 5.75 3.25 4.51
CA GLU A 67 6.67 2.14 4.24
C GLU A 67 8.14 2.55 4.44
N ASN A 68 8.88 1.68 5.13
CA ASN A 68 10.33 1.81 5.24
C ASN A 68 11.00 1.64 3.87
N GLN A 69 11.88 2.57 3.50
CA GLN A 69 12.43 2.60 2.14
C GLN A 69 13.43 1.48 1.88
N LEU A 70 14.18 1.00 2.89
CA LEU A 70 15.01 -0.19 2.73
C LEU A 70 14.16 -1.45 2.49
N TYR A 71 13.05 -1.56 3.21
CA TYR A 71 12.10 -2.65 3.00
C TYR A 71 11.46 -2.62 1.61
N HIS A 72 11.11 -1.44 1.08
CA HIS A 72 10.64 -1.27 -0.29
C HIS A 72 11.66 -1.80 -1.30
N THR A 73 12.94 -1.44 -1.15
CA THR A 73 14.03 -1.98 -1.99
C THR A 73 14.11 -3.51 -1.92
N ILE A 74 14.04 -4.09 -0.72
CA ILE A 74 14.08 -5.55 -0.53
C ILE A 74 12.91 -6.24 -1.24
N ARG A 75 11.70 -5.67 -1.12
CA ARG A 75 10.50 -6.19 -1.80
C ARG A 75 10.63 -6.18 -3.31
N MET A 76 11.17 -5.12 -3.89
CA MET A 76 11.47 -5.10 -5.33
C MET A 76 12.42 -6.25 -5.70
N CYS A 77 13.46 -6.48 -4.90
CA CYS A 77 14.36 -7.61 -5.15
C CYS A 77 13.68 -8.97 -4.98
N GLU A 78 12.73 -9.13 -4.04
CA GLU A 78 11.95 -10.36 -3.92
C GLU A 78 11.12 -10.64 -5.18
N HIS A 79 10.47 -9.61 -5.73
CA HIS A 79 9.74 -9.76 -6.99
C HIS A 79 10.68 -10.15 -8.13
N ILE A 80 11.83 -9.50 -8.25
CA ILE A 80 12.88 -9.86 -9.22
C ILE A 80 13.30 -11.32 -9.03
N HIS A 81 13.42 -11.81 -7.80
CA HIS A 81 13.78 -13.20 -7.51
C HIS A 81 12.68 -14.19 -7.91
N ARG A 82 11.39 -13.83 -7.72
CA ARG A 82 10.25 -14.69 -8.09
C ARG A 82 10.03 -14.82 -9.60
N LEU A 83 10.52 -13.86 -10.40
CA LEU A 83 10.43 -13.95 -11.86
C LEU A 83 11.15 -15.20 -12.38
N LYS A 84 10.50 -15.94 -13.28
CA LYS A 84 11.10 -17.09 -13.98
C LYS A 84 12.01 -16.61 -15.11
N ASP A 85 13.04 -17.38 -15.44
CA ASP A 85 14.00 -17.02 -16.52
C ASP A 85 13.34 -16.87 -17.89
N SER A 86 12.23 -17.59 -18.14
CA SER A 86 11.41 -17.41 -19.34
C SER A 86 10.80 -16.01 -19.44
N CYS A 87 10.38 -15.43 -18.31
CA CYS A 87 9.87 -14.06 -18.24
C CYS A 87 10.99 -13.05 -18.48
N LEU A 88 12.16 -13.25 -17.84
CA LEU A 88 13.33 -12.40 -18.03
C LEU A 88 13.81 -12.37 -19.48
N THR A 89 13.81 -13.54 -20.15
CA THR A 89 14.16 -13.67 -21.56
C THR A 89 13.15 -12.96 -22.46
N ALA A 90 11.85 -13.13 -22.20
CA ALA A 90 10.79 -12.44 -22.95
C ALA A 90 10.86 -10.91 -22.81
N LEU A 91 11.26 -10.44 -21.64
CA LEU A 91 11.48 -9.01 -21.35
C LEU A 91 12.83 -8.48 -21.86
N GLY A 92 13.75 -9.37 -22.27
CA GLY A 92 15.08 -9.00 -22.73
C GLY A 92 15.96 -8.38 -21.64
N VAL A 93 15.80 -8.80 -20.37
CA VAL A 93 16.50 -8.22 -19.21
C VAL A 93 17.22 -9.31 -18.41
N ASN A 94 18.34 -8.92 -17.77
CA ASN A 94 19.09 -9.79 -16.88
C ASN A 94 18.63 -9.58 -15.42
N ARG A 95 18.47 -10.67 -14.66
CA ARG A 95 18.17 -10.66 -13.22
C ARG A 95 19.18 -9.85 -12.41
N GLU A 96 20.46 -9.97 -12.75
CA GLU A 96 21.54 -9.27 -12.04
C GLU A 96 21.44 -7.76 -12.28
N GLN A 97 21.26 -7.33 -13.52
CA GLN A 97 21.03 -5.92 -13.88
C GLN A 97 19.78 -5.36 -13.19
N LEU A 98 18.68 -6.13 -13.16
CA LEU A 98 17.46 -5.76 -12.43
C LEU A 98 17.72 -5.59 -10.94
N THR A 99 18.42 -6.54 -10.33
CA THR A 99 18.75 -6.47 -8.90
C THR A 99 19.61 -5.25 -8.62
N THR A 100 20.64 -4.98 -9.42
CA THR A 100 21.48 -3.79 -9.29
C THR A 100 20.66 -2.51 -9.43
N ALA A 101 19.83 -2.40 -10.47
CA ALA A 101 18.99 -1.22 -10.69
C ALA A 101 18.02 -0.99 -9.51
N ALA A 102 17.41 -2.05 -8.97
CA ALA A 102 16.54 -1.97 -7.80
C ALA A 102 17.31 -1.50 -6.55
N LEU A 103 18.56 -1.94 -6.34
CA LEU A 103 19.38 -1.46 -5.23
C LEU A 103 19.74 0.04 -5.35
N PHE A 104 19.84 0.59 -6.56
CA PHE A 104 20.25 1.99 -6.74
C PHE A 104 19.09 2.97 -6.95
N HIS A 105 17.89 2.53 -7.40
CA HIS A 105 16.81 3.45 -7.82
C HIS A 105 16.46 4.51 -6.76
N ASP A 106 16.39 4.08 -5.49
CA ASP A 106 16.01 4.90 -4.33
C ASP A 106 17.19 5.23 -3.40
N SER A 107 18.43 4.88 -3.77
CA SER A 107 19.61 5.06 -2.92
C SER A 107 19.84 6.52 -2.50
N GLY A 108 19.34 7.48 -3.28
CA GLY A 108 19.41 8.92 -2.99
C GLY A 108 18.31 9.46 -2.08
N LYS A 109 17.35 8.65 -1.62
CA LYS A 109 16.25 9.10 -0.76
C LYS A 109 16.77 9.45 0.64
N GLY A 110 16.42 10.64 1.12
CA GLY A 110 16.78 11.11 2.46
C GLY A 110 15.57 11.40 3.36
N LYS A 111 15.84 12.10 4.47
CA LYS A 111 14.86 12.41 5.53
C LYS A 111 13.86 13.51 5.12
N GLU A 112 14.08 14.17 3.99
CA GLU A 112 13.23 15.21 3.42
C GLU A 112 11.88 14.68 2.92
N ILE A 113 11.76 13.38 2.69
CA ILE A 113 10.50 12.71 2.33
C ILE A 113 10.00 11.77 3.44
N ASP A 114 10.55 11.87 4.65
CA ASP A 114 10.12 11.04 5.77
C ASP A 114 8.72 11.46 6.25
N ASP A 115 7.81 10.49 6.42
CA ASP A 115 6.44 10.70 6.90
C ASP A 115 6.38 11.48 8.22
N CYS A 116 7.38 11.36 9.09
CA CYS A 116 7.46 12.08 10.36
C CYS A 116 7.67 13.59 10.16
N ARG A 117 8.02 14.03 8.95
CA ARG A 117 8.31 15.41 8.57
C ARG A 117 7.48 15.87 7.35
N PHE A 118 6.53 15.05 6.91
CA PHE A 118 5.81 15.22 5.64
C PHE A 118 4.70 16.27 5.73
N TYR A 119 4.80 17.31 4.89
CA TYR A 119 3.71 18.27 4.63
C TYR A 119 3.55 18.48 3.12
N GLU A 120 2.38 18.19 2.57
CA GLU A 120 2.12 18.24 1.11
C GLU A 120 2.37 19.65 0.51
N GLU A 121 2.21 20.69 1.33
CA GLU A 121 2.47 22.10 0.99
C GLU A 121 3.95 22.41 0.73
N GLU A 122 4.87 21.52 1.14
CA GLU A 122 6.31 21.68 0.95
C GLU A 122 6.78 21.26 -0.46
N PHE A 123 5.95 20.51 -1.22
CA PHE A 123 6.29 20.12 -2.58
C PHE A 123 6.00 21.24 -3.57
N LYS A 124 7.05 21.71 -4.24
CA LYS A 124 6.94 22.77 -5.25
C LYS A 124 7.25 22.22 -6.63
N PRO A 125 6.47 22.59 -7.67
CA PRO A 125 6.86 22.37 -9.04
C PRO A 125 8.26 22.92 -9.28
N ALA A 126 9.13 22.08 -9.80
CA ALA A 126 10.51 22.38 -10.10
C ALA A 126 10.84 21.98 -11.54
N LYS A 127 11.98 22.46 -12.05
CA LYS A 127 12.44 22.10 -13.39
C LYS A 127 13.17 20.77 -13.33
N VAL A 128 12.91 19.91 -14.31
CA VAL A 128 13.69 18.67 -14.50
C VAL A 128 15.20 18.99 -14.57
N PRO A 129 16.01 18.39 -13.68
CA PRO A 129 17.47 18.53 -13.68
C PRO A 129 18.12 18.19 -15.02
N ARG A 130 19.27 18.81 -15.30
CA ARG A 130 20.03 18.55 -16.54
C ARG A 130 20.48 17.10 -16.65
N LYS A 131 20.76 16.46 -15.51
CA LYS A 131 21.20 15.06 -15.45
C LYS A 131 20.11 14.11 -15.98
N LEU A 132 18.86 14.28 -15.56
CA LEU A 132 17.73 13.49 -16.07
C LEU A 132 17.43 13.72 -17.55
N LYS A 133 17.65 14.94 -18.05
CA LYS A 133 17.50 15.25 -19.49
C LYS A 133 18.49 14.47 -20.36
N LYS A 134 19.69 14.16 -19.85
CA LYS A 134 20.68 13.31 -20.54
C LYS A 134 20.12 11.92 -20.85
N TYR A 135 19.23 11.41 -20.01
CA TYR A 135 18.57 10.12 -20.16
C TYR A 135 17.22 10.20 -20.89
N GLY A 136 16.85 11.37 -21.43
CA GLY A 136 15.67 11.53 -22.27
C GLY A 136 14.40 11.97 -21.54
N VAL A 137 14.48 12.38 -20.27
CA VAL A 137 13.33 13.01 -19.59
C VAL A 137 13.06 14.39 -20.21
N PRO A 138 11.86 14.64 -20.78
CA PRO A 138 11.54 15.92 -21.37
C PRO A 138 11.54 17.04 -20.33
N GLY A 139 11.98 18.24 -20.72
CA GLY A 139 12.04 19.37 -19.78
C GLY A 139 10.69 19.90 -19.27
N TRP A 140 9.59 19.44 -19.85
CA TRP A 140 8.21 19.75 -19.44
C TRP A 140 7.59 18.65 -18.55
N ALA A 141 8.29 17.53 -18.33
CA ALA A 141 7.79 16.47 -17.44
C ALA A 141 7.60 17.02 -16.03
N GLU A 142 6.59 16.50 -15.33
CA GLU A 142 6.31 16.91 -13.95
C GLU A 142 7.48 16.56 -13.03
N TYR A 143 7.97 17.56 -12.31
CA TYR A 143 9.04 17.39 -11.33
C TYR A 143 8.72 18.21 -10.08
N TYR A 144 8.78 17.59 -8.91
CA TYR A 144 8.45 18.22 -7.63
C TYR A 144 9.64 18.05 -6.68
N SER A 145 10.10 19.15 -6.09
CA SER A 145 11.14 19.13 -5.05
C SER A 145 10.48 19.30 -3.67
N PRO A 146 10.90 18.54 -2.63
CA PRO A 146 11.99 17.56 -2.65
C PRO A 146 11.63 16.15 -3.15
N LEU A 147 10.36 15.90 -3.53
CA LEU A 147 9.85 14.56 -3.84
C LEU A 147 10.71 13.76 -4.84
N HIS A 148 11.19 14.40 -5.91
CA HIS A 148 11.94 13.75 -6.99
C HIS A 148 13.46 14.02 -6.92
N ASP A 149 13.94 14.77 -5.93
CA ASP A 149 15.35 15.14 -5.81
C ASP A 149 16.23 13.89 -5.59
N HIS A 150 15.67 12.86 -4.94
CA HIS A 150 16.33 11.58 -4.75
C HIS A 150 16.74 10.91 -6.08
N VAL A 151 16.03 11.12 -7.19
CA VAL A 151 16.37 10.48 -8.47
C VAL A 151 17.71 10.99 -8.98
N GLU A 152 17.95 12.30 -8.95
CA GLU A 152 19.25 12.88 -9.34
C GLU A 152 20.36 12.38 -8.41
N ARG A 153 20.08 12.33 -7.10
CA ARG A 153 21.02 11.84 -6.10
C ARG A 153 21.35 10.36 -6.27
N SER A 154 20.37 9.51 -6.58
CA SER A 154 20.54 8.09 -6.87
C SER A 154 21.47 7.87 -8.07
N ILE A 155 21.38 8.73 -9.11
CA ILE A 155 22.30 8.66 -10.25
C ILE A 155 23.73 9.04 -9.84
N GLU A 156 23.91 10.08 -9.03
CA GLU A 156 25.25 10.45 -8.50
C GLU A 156 25.88 9.30 -7.71
N ILE A 157 25.08 8.64 -6.87
CA ILE A 157 25.53 7.48 -6.09
C ILE A 157 25.88 6.35 -7.06
N ALA A 158 25.00 5.99 -7.99
CA ALA A 158 25.27 4.91 -8.94
C ALA A 158 26.52 5.17 -9.82
N GLU A 159 26.75 6.41 -10.26
CA GLU A 159 27.97 6.79 -10.99
C GLU A 159 29.23 6.61 -10.13
N ALA A 160 29.16 6.86 -8.83
CA ALA A 160 30.28 6.65 -7.92
C ALA A 160 30.64 5.17 -7.68
N TYR A 161 29.73 4.26 -8.01
CA TYR A 161 29.94 2.80 -7.97
C TYR A 161 30.24 2.21 -9.36
N ASP A 162 30.59 3.04 -10.35
CA ASP A 162 30.92 2.63 -11.72
C ASP A 162 29.82 1.77 -12.39
N ILE A 163 28.56 2.07 -12.09
CA ILE A 163 27.41 1.32 -12.61
C ILE A 163 27.22 1.55 -14.12
N GLU A 164 26.91 0.47 -14.84
CA GLU A 164 26.76 0.47 -16.30
C GLU A 164 25.64 1.40 -16.81
N GLY A 165 25.79 1.87 -18.05
CA GLY A 165 24.91 2.88 -18.66
C GLY A 165 23.42 2.50 -18.72
N GLU A 166 23.09 1.23 -19.01
CA GLU A 166 21.69 0.77 -19.04
C GLU A 166 21.06 0.78 -17.64
N ILE A 167 21.83 0.42 -16.61
CA ILE A 167 21.38 0.44 -15.21
C ILE A 167 21.21 1.90 -14.75
N LEU A 168 22.14 2.79 -15.13
CA LEU A 168 22.01 4.23 -14.87
C LEU A 168 20.75 4.82 -15.53
N GLU A 169 20.41 4.40 -16.75
CA GLU A 169 19.16 4.80 -17.39
C GLU A 169 17.94 4.32 -16.59
N ALA A 170 17.95 3.06 -16.12
CA ALA A 170 16.87 2.54 -15.30
C ALA A 170 16.70 3.32 -13.99
N VAL A 171 17.79 3.67 -13.31
CA VAL A 171 17.79 4.53 -12.12
C VAL A 171 17.28 5.93 -12.46
N ALA A 172 17.68 6.50 -13.59
CA ALA A 172 17.26 7.85 -13.98
C ALA A 172 15.79 7.95 -14.37
N LEU A 173 15.24 6.91 -14.99
CA LEU A 173 13.93 6.97 -15.62
C LEU A 173 12.79 6.31 -14.83
N HIS A 174 13.04 5.67 -13.69
CA HIS A 174 12.02 4.87 -13.02
C HIS A 174 10.72 5.64 -12.64
N HIS A 175 10.77 6.96 -12.44
CA HIS A 175 9.59 7.82 -12.24
C HIS A 175 8.97 8.39 -13.53
N HIS A 176 9.67 8.31 -14.66
CA HIS A 176 9.35 9.08 -15.88
C HIS A 176 9.27 8.23 -17.14
N VAL A 177 9.57 6.93 -17.08
CA VAL A 177 9.51 6.02 -18.21
C VAL A 177 8.09 5.54 -18.47
N LYS A 178 7.71 5.48 -19.75
CA LYS A 178 6.46 4.87 -20.18
C LYS A 178 6.53 3.35 -20.08
N ILE A 179 5.80 2.77 -19.13
CA ILE A 179 5.62 1.32 -19.01
C ILE A 179 4.71 0.86 -20.14
N LEU A 180 5.24 0.07 -21.07
CA LEU A 180 4.45 -0.45 -22.19
C LEU A 180 3.52 -1.59 -21.73
N PRO A 181 2.29 -1.70 -22.28
CA PRO A 181 1.33 -2.74 -21.89
C PRO A 181 1.86 -4.17 -22.01
N GLU A 182 2.71 -4.43 -23.01
CA GLU A 182 3.36 -5.72 -23.25
C GLU A 182 4.38 -6.09 -22.16
N VAL A 183 5.19 -5.12 -21.70
CA VAL A 183 6.14 -5.30 -20.60
C VAL A 183 5.37 -5.60 -19.31
N LEU A 184 4.34 -4.79 -19.03
CA LEU A 184 3.51 -4.98 -17.85
C LEU A 184 2.76 -6.32 -17.88
N LYS A 185 2.27 -6.75 -19.04
CA LYS A 185 1.55 -8.03 -19.20
C LYS A 185 2.47 -9.22 -18.92
N GLU A 186 3.72 -9.15 -19.39
CA GLU A 186 4.68 -10.22 -19.15
C GLU A 186 5.10 -10.26 -17.67
N LEU A 187 5.28 -9.11 -17.02
CA LEU A 187 5.52 -9.03 -15.58
C LEU A 187 4.32 -9.53 -14.77
N ALA A 188 3.10 -9.13 -15.11
CA ALA A 188 1.89 -9.57 -14.43
C ALA A 188 1.72 -11.08 -14.52
N ARG A 189 2.02 -11.69 -15.67
CA ARG A 189 2.05 -13.15 -15.81
C ARG A 189 3.17 -13.77 -14.97
N GLY A 190 4.37 -13.21 -15.02
CA GLY A 190 5.56 -13.72 -14.33
C GLY A 190 5.41 -13.71 -12.81
N LEU A 191 4.75 -12.70 -12.26
CA LEU A 191 4.50 -12.51 -10.83
C LEU A 191 3.11 -13.00 -10.38
N CYS A 192 2.28 -13.50 -11.30
CA CYS A 192 0.89 -13.88 -11.05
C CYS A 192 0.06 -12.75 -10.40
N LEU A 193 0.21 -11.52 -10.91
CA LEU A 193 -0.51 -10.35 -10.38
C LEU A 193 -2.00 -10.43 -10.70
N PRO A 194 -2.89 -10.01 -9.77
CA PRO A 194 -4.31 -9.82 -10.06
C PRO A 194 -4.55 -8.78 -11.16
N ASP A 195 -5.59 -8.99 -11.97
CA ASP A 195 -5.97 -8.09 -13.09
C ASP A 195 -6.20 -6.63 -12.63
N VAL A 196 -6.60 -6.43 -11.38
CA VAL A 196 -6.82 -5.09 -10.80
C VAL A 196 -5.51 -4.31 -10.70
N ILE A 197 -4.40 -4.95 -10.28
CA ILE A 197 -3.09 -4.31 -10.17
C ILE A 197 -2.56 -3.93 -11.56
N TYR A 198 -2.76 -4.83 -12.54
CA TYR A 198 -2.44 -4.56 -13.94
C TYR A 198 -3.22 -3.36 -14.49
N GLY A 199 -4.53 -3.32 -14.24
CA GLY A 199 -5.41 -2.24 -14.68
C GLY A 199 -5.06 -0.89 -14.04
N ASP A 200 -4.67 -0.88 -12.77
CA ASP A 200 -4.29 0.33 -12.05
C ASP A 200 -3.01 0.96 -12.61
N ILE A 201 -1.97 0.17 -12.88
CA ILE A 201 -0.71 0.68 -13.44
C ILE A 201 -0.93 1.32 -14.81
N LEU A 202 -1.75 0.71 -15.67
CA LEU A 202 -2.06 1.27 -17.00
C LEU A 202 -2.87 2.57 -16.95
N ARG A 203 -3.66 2.77 -15.89
CA ARG A 203 -4.54 3.93 -15.73
C ARG A 203 -3.93 5.03 -14.86
N PHE A 204 -2.80 4.76 -14.20
CA PHE A 204 -2.17 5.69 -13.28
C PHE A 204 -1.38 6.77 -14.04
N LYS A 205 -1.88 8.02 -13.98
CA LYS A 205 -1.22 9.27 -14.41
C LYS A 205 -0.32 9.15 -15.67
N PRO A 206 -0.90 8.84 -16.83
CA PRO A 206 -0.13 8.62 -18.06
C PRO A 206 0.70 9.84 -18.50
N GLU A 207 0.37 11.06 -18.06
CA GLU A 207 1.15 12.26 -18.40
C GLU A 207 2.50 12.37 -17.67
N GLN A 208 2.70 11.67 -16.54
CA GLN A 208 3.98 11.67 -15.80
C GLN A 208 5.03 10.77 -16.48
N TYR A 209 4.57 9.78 -17.26
CA TYR A 209 5.40 8.77 -17.93
C TYR A 209 5.64 9.12 -19.41
N THR A 210 6.78 9.72 -19.70
CA THR A 210 7.02 10.45 -20.96
C THR A 210 8.26 9.99 -21.72
N ALA A 211 9.25 9.41 -21.03
CA ALA A 211 10.45 8.87 -21.64
C ALA A 211 10.20 7.47 -22.21
N LYS A 212 10.82 7.12 -23.34
CA LYS A 212 10.69 5.78 -23.94
C LYS A 212 11.34 4.71 -23.05
N GLY A 213 12.59 4.95 -22.66
CA GLY A 213 13.43 4.03 -21.90
C GLY A 213 13.69 2.67 -22.57
N CYS A 214 14.68 1.94 -22.05
CA CYS A 214 14.95 0.54 -22.38
C CYS A 214 14.05 -0.42 -21.57
N GLY A 215 14.09 -1.71 -21.92
CA GLY A 215 13.35 -2.76 -21.20
C GLY A 215 13.66 -2.78 -19.70
N LEU A 216 14.92 -2.61 -19.31
CA LEU A 216 15.33 -2.58 -17.91
C LEU A 216 14.64 -1.44 -17.13
N SER A 217 14.64 -0.23 -17.69
CA SER A 217 13.99 0.94 -17.06
C SER A 217 12.49 0.76 -16.88
N GLN A 218 11.81 0.20 -17.89
CA GLN A 218 10.36 -0.06 -17.82
C GLN A 218 10.04 -1.13 -16.77
N VAL A 219 10.85 -2.18 -16.66
CA VAL A 219 10.65 -3.22 -15.65
C VAL A 219 10.87 -2.67 -14.25
N ILE A 220 11.91 -1.86 -14.02
CA ILE A 220 12.16 -1.23 -12.71
C ILE A 220 11.02 -0.29 -12.32
N ALA A 221 10.56 0.56 -13.23
CA ALA A 221 9.40 1.42 -13.00
C ALA A 221 8.14 0.61 -12.68
N ALA A 222 7.88 -0.47 -13.43
CA ALA A 222 6.73 -1.33 -13.18
C ALA A 222 6.83 -2.01 -11.81
N LEU A 223 8.00 -2.53 -11.42
CA LEU A 223 8.22 -3.16 -10.11
C LEU A 223 8.06 -2.16 -8.96
N ASP A 224 8.55 -0.93 -9.11
CA ASP A 224 8.36 0.14 -8.15
C ASP A 224 6.86 0.47 -7.98
N GLN A 225 6.12 0.60 -9.09
CA GLN A 225 4.68 0.82 -9.07
C GLN A 225 3.92 -0.37 -8.47
N ILE A 226 4.29 -1.61 -8.80
CA ILE A 226 3.72 -2.82 -8.18
C ILE A 226 3.97 -2.76 -6.67
N CYS A 227 5.18 -2.44 -6.22
CA CYS A 227 5.48 -2.34 -4.79
C CYS A 227 4.66 -1.26 -4.11
N ALA A 228 4.48 -0.11 -4.76
CA ALA A 228 3.66 1.00 -4.29
C ALA A 228 2.16 0.67 -4.25
N ILE A 229 1.65 -0.09 -5.21
CA ILE A 229 0.26 -0.53 -5.28
C ILE A 229 0.01 -1.64 -4.26
N GLU A 230 0.87 -2.62 -4.19
CA GLU A 230 0.87 -3.61 -3.11
C GLU A 230 1.06 -2.94 -1.75
N ARG A 231 1.79 -1.83 -1.62
CA ARG A 231 1.78 -1.05 -0.37
C ARG A 231 0.39 -0.44 -0.12
N LYS A 232 -0.33 0.03 -1.14
CA LYS A 232 -1.73 0.48 -0.96
C LYS A 232 -2.65 -0.67 -0.54
N PHE A 233 -2.41 -1.90 -1.01
CA PHE A 233 -3.25 -3.08 -0.73
C PHE A 233 -2.82 -3.87 0.52
N ALA A 234 -1.54 -4.18 0.70
CA ALA A 234 -0.93 -4.84 1.86
C ALA A 234 -0.64 -3.87 3.03
N GLY A 235 -0.59 -2.57 2.76
CA GLY A 235 -0.22 -1.51 3.71
C GLY A 235 -1.41 -0.67 4.17
N ARG A 236 -2.50 -1.34 4.55
CA ARG A 236 -3.35 -0.87 5.66
C ARG A 236 -3.40 -1.88 6.79
N VAL A 237 -2.26 -2.51 7.13
CA VAL A 237 -2.05 -3.03 8.50
C VAL A 237 -1.73 -1.84 9.41
N TYR A 238 -2.76 -1.05 9.69
CA TYR A 238 -2.68 0.09 10.59
C TYR A 238 -2.77 -0.36 12.04
N VAL A 239 -1.65 -0.76 12.64
CA VAL A 239 -1.61 -0.87 14.12
C VAL A 239 -1.57 0.54 14.77
N ALA A 240 -1.36 1.61 13.99
CA ALA A 240 -1.19 2.98 14.47
C ALA A 240 -2.32 3.98 14.07
N ARG A 241 -3.35 3.54 13.32
CA ARG A 241 -4.54 4.41 13.10
C ARG A 241 -5.56 4.25 14.20
N ASP A 242 -6.46 5.22 14.27
CA ASP A 242 -7.72 5.11 14.99
C ASP A 242 -8.35 3.73 14.69
N PRO A 243 -8.70 2.93 15.71
CA PRO A 243 -9.39 1.65 15.55
C PRO A 243 -10.57 1.69 14.58
N GLU A 244 -11.21 2.85 14.40
CA GLU A 244 -12.31 3.06 13.47
C GLU A 244 -11.91 3.01 11.99
N GLU A 245 -10.70 3.44 11.63
CA GLU A 245 -10.22 3.39 10.25
C GLU A 245 -9.67 2.00 9.89
N MET A 246 -9.06 1.32 10.86
CA MET A 246 -8.65 -0.08 10.70
C MET A 246 -9.86 -1.00 10.54
N GLU A 247 -10.93 -0.75 11.30
CA GLU A 247 -12.20 -1.46 11.16
C GLU A 247 -12.85 -1.25 9.78
N ASP A 248 -12.84 -0.01 9.28
CA ASP A 248 -13.41 0.33 7.97
C ASP A 248 -12.76 -0.47 6.83
N GLU A 249 -11.42 -0.58 6.86
CA GLU A 249 -10.66 -1.25 5.82
C GLU A 249 -10.73 -2.77 5.94
N LEU A 250 -10.59 -3.31 7.16
CA LEU A 250 -10.72 -4.75 7.39
C LEU A 250 -12.10 -5.25 6.95
N ALA A 251 -13.18 -4.59 7.36
CA ALA A 251 -14.52 -5.02 6.96
C ALA A 251 -14.74 -4.91 5.46
N LYS A 252 -14.17 -3.89 4.80
CA LYS A 252 -14.21 -3.78 3.34
C LYS A 252 -13.52 -4.95 2.66
N GLU A 253 -12.30 -5.28 3.09
CA GLU A 253 -11.49 -6.36 2.52
C GLU A 253 -12.12 -7.74 2.74
N LEU A 254 -12.77 -7.96 3.89
CA LEU A 254 -13.50 -9.20 4.21
C LEU A 254 -14.72 -9.41 3.30
N VAL A 255 -15.51 -8.37 3.04
CA VAL A 255 -16.74 -8.51 2.21
C VAL A 255 -16.46 -8.61 0.71
N ILE A 256 -15.26 -8.21 0.25
CA ILE A 256 -14.84 -8.32 -1.16
C ILE A 256 -13.89 -9.50 -1.41
N GLY A 257 -13.60 -10.32 -0.39
CA GLY A 257 -12.76 -11.50 -0.52
C GLY A 257 -11.26 -11.22 -0.73
N VAL A 258 -10.77 -10.03 -0.33
CA VAL A 258 -9.33 -9.69 -0.40
C VAL A 258 -8.55 -10.26 0.79
N THR A 259 -9.20 -10.37 1.94
CA THR A 259 -8.63 -10.98 3.15
C THR A 259 -9.66 -11.94 3.77
N ASP A 260 -9.24 -12.69 4.79
CA ASP A 260 -10.07 -13.68 5.49
C ASP A 260 -10.04 -13.48 7.01
N ILE A 261 -10.70 -14.39 7.75
CA ILE A 261 -10.79 -14.32 9.21
C ILE A 261 -9.45 -14.54 9.93
N GLN A 262 -8.40 -14.99 9.24
CA GLN A 262 -7.05 -15.14 9.79
C GLN A 262 -6.27 -13.82 9.76
N ASP A 263 -6.86 -12.75 9.21
CA ASP A 263 -6.24 -11.43 9.22
C ASP A 263 -5.93 -10.97 10.66
N PRO A 264 -4.69 -10.58 10.98
CA PRO A 264 -4.30 -10.19 12.33
C PRO A 264 -5.09 -8.98 12.86
N ARG A 265 -5.67 -8.14 11.99
CA ARG A 265 -6.50 -7.00 12.39
C ARG A 265 -7.80 -7.45 13.06
N VAL A 266 -8.32 -8.64 12.77
CA VAL A 266 -9.51 -9.20 13.44
C VAL A 266 -9.26 -9.26 14.95
N ALA A 267 -8.15 -9.87 15.35
CA ALA A 267 -7.76 -10.00 16.75
C ALA A 267 -7.44 -8.64 17.39
N LEU A 268 -6.73 -7.75 16.67
CA LEU A 268 -6.38 -6.42 17.16
C LEU A 268 -7.59 -5.53 17.43
N LEU A 269 -8.65 -5.66 16.63
CA LEU A 269 -9.90 -4.93 16.82
C LEU A 269 -10.78 -5.53 17.92
N GLY A 270 -10.37 -6.66 18.52
CA GLY A 270 -11.19 -7.41 19.49
C GLY A 270 -12.42 -8.06 18.87
N ALA A 271 -12.44 -8.25 17.55
CA ALA A 271 -13.46 -9.02 16.86
C ALA A 271 -13.10 -10.51 16.89
N ARG A 272 -14.12 -11.36 16.86
CA ARG A 272 -13.97 -12.81 16.72
C ARG A 272 -14.86 -13.23 15.57
N LEU A 273 -14.28 -13.75 14.50
CA LEU A 273 -15.02 -14.18 13.32
C LEU A 273 -14.82 -15.68 13.08
N GLU A 274 -15.85 -16.32 12.54
CA GLU A 274 -15.97 -17.73 12.18
C GLU A 274 -16.00 -17.93 10.66
N GLY A 275 -16.15 -16.85 9.88
CA GLY A 275 -16.07 -16.81 8.42
C GLY A 275 -17.41 -16.99 7.73
N ASN A 276 -18.45 -17.31 8.48
CA ASN A 276 -19.82 -17.47 8.02
C ASN A 276 -20.73 -16.35 8.53
N GLU A 277 -20.20 -15.20 8.95
CA GLU A 277 -20.98 -14.11 9.53
C GLU A 277 -22.08 -13.60 8.61
N THR A 278 -23.16 -13.11 9.21
CA THR A 278 -24.20 -12.38 8.49
C THR A 278 -23.64 -11.03 8.04
N VAL A 279 -23.89 -10.69 6.77
CA VAL A 279 -23.58 -9.37 6.21
C VAL A 279 -24.88 -8.62 5.96
N ILE A 280 -25.00 -7.44 6.54
CA ILE A 280 -26.10 -6.51 6.32
C ILE A 280 -25.54 -5.33 5.51
N LEU A 281 -26.11 -5.08 4.34
CA LEU A 281 -25.78 -3.95 3.50
C LEU A 281 -26.81 -2.84 3.69
N PHE A 282 -26.36 -1.60 3.86
CA PHE A 282 -27.17 -0.39 3.83
C PHE A 282 -26.78 0.46 2.62
N ASP A 283 -27.74 0.86 1.81
CA ASP A 283 -27.54 1.69 0.61
C ASP A 283 -28.35 2.98 0.73
N ILE A 284 -27.73 4.15 0.53
CA ILE A 284 -28.41 5.44 0.72
C ILE A 284 -29.33 5.76 -0.46
N ARG A 285 -30.61 6.01 -0.16
CA ARG A 285 -31.58 6.41 -1.19
C ARG A 285 -31.28 7.81 -1.71
N GLY A 286 -31.16 7.94 -3.04
CA GLY A 286 -31.04 9.23 -3.71
C GLY A 286 -29.70 9.94 -3.50
N PHE A 287 -28.65 9.21 -3.09
CA PHE A 287 -27.36 9.80 -2.79
C PHE A 287 -26.72 10.51 -4.00
N GLY A 288 -26.91 9.98 -5.21
CA GLY A 288 -26.43 10.64 -6.44
C GLY A 288 -26.95 12.07 -6.62
N ALA A 289 -28.21 12.34 -6.26
CA ALA A 289 -28.78 13.70 -6.29
C ALA A 289 -28.18 14.58 -5.20
N PHE A 290 -27.91 14.01 -4.01
CA PHE A 290 -27.22 14.73 -2.94
C PHE A 290 -25.79 15.14 -3.33
N VAL A 291 -25.04 14.26 -3.98
CA VAL A 291 -23.68 14.54 -4.48
C VAL A 291 -23.68 15.67 -5.50
N GLN A 292 -24.65 15.70 -6.42
CA GLN A 292 -24.75 16.76 -7.43
C GLN A 292 -25.05 18.15 -6.84
N GLN A 293 -25.66 18.22 -5.65
CA GLN A 293 -26.13 19.46 -5.03
C GLN A 293 -25.19 20.00 -3.94
N ASN A 294 -24.13 19.27 -3.58
CA ASN A 294 -23.28 19.61 -2.44
C ASN A 294 -21.79 19.48 -2.78
N SER A 295 -20.94 20.18 -2.03
CA SER A 295 -19.49 20.07 -2.19
C SER A 295 -18.98 18.70 -1.73
N GLU A 296 -17.83 18.28 -2.27
CA GLU A 296 -17.15 17.04 -1.88
C GLU A 296 -16.92 16.97 -0.37
N TYR A 297 -16.54 18.08 0.28
CA TYR A 297 -16.38 18.15 1.73
C TYR A 297 -17.65 17.76 2.49
N LYS A 298 -18.82 18.22 2.02
CA LYS A 298 -20.11 17.93 2.66
C LYS A 298 -20.57 16.50 2.37
N VAL A 299 -20.25 15.97 1.19
CA VAL A 299 -20.45 14.56 0.83
C VAL A 299 -19.64 13.66 1.77
N GLN A 300 -18.34 13.93 1.92
CA GLN A 300 -17.46 13.17 2.80
C GLN A 300 -17.86 13.29 4.27
N ALA A 301 -18.31 14.47 4.72
CA ALA A 301 -18.81 14.66 6.08
C ALA A 301 -20.06 13.81 6.38
N ILE A 302 -21.03 13.77 5.46
CA ILE A 302 -22.21 12.89 5.62
C ILE A 302 -21.80 11.43 5.65
N LYS A 303 -20.88 10.99 4.77
CA LYS A 303 -20.42 9.60 4.78
C LYS A 303 -19.83 9.19 6.11
N LYS A 304 -18.97 10.04 6.67
CA LYS A 304 -18.38 9.85 8.00
C LYS A 304 -19.43 9.84 9.11
N GLU A 305 -20.43 10.73 9.06
CA GLU A 305 -21.49 10.77 10.08
C GLU A 305 -22.38 9.53 10.05
N ILE A 306 -22.71 9.00 8.85
CA ILE A 306 -23.48 7.77 8.70
C ILE A 306 -22.70 6.58 9.27
N LEU A 307 -21.42 6.44 8.90
CA LEU A 307 -20.56 5.37 9.40
C LEU A 307 -20.47 5.40 10.94
N LYS A 308 -20.26 6.59 11.53
CA LYS A 308 -20.24 6.79 12.99
C LYS A 308 -21.59 6.48 13.64
N THR A 309 -22.69 6.85 12.98
CA THR A 309 -24.05 6.57 13.45
C THR A 309 -24.29 5.07 13.55
N ILE A 310 -23.97 4.31 12.50
CA ILE A 310 -24.12 2.84 12.48
C ILE A 310 -23.32 2.23 13.64
N ARG A 311 -22.04 2.59 13.76
CA ARG A 311 -21.15 2.14 14.85
C ARG A 311 -21.69 2.46 16.23
N SER A 312 -22.22 3.66 16.44
CA SER A 312 -22.77 4.06 17.74
C SER A 312 -24.01 3.25 18.14
N VAL A 313 -24.85 2.87 17.18
CA VAL A 313 -26.10 2.13 17.45
C VAL A 313 -25.79 0.68 17.83
N ILE A 314 -24.84 0.04 17.14
CA ILE A 314 -24.50 -1.37 17.37
C ILE A 314 -23.63 -1.57 18.62
N ARG A 315 -22.67 -0.67 18.89
CA ARG A 315 -21.71 -0.80 20.00
C ARG A 315 -22.32 -0.52 21.38
N VAL A 316 -23.47 0.14 21.44
CA VAL A 316 -24.19 0.42 22.70
C VAL A 316 -24.92 -0.84 23.21
N GLN A 317 -25.08 -1.89 22.41
CA GLN A 317 -26.03 -2.96 22.72
C GLN A 317 -25.57 -4.07 23.68
N ASP A 318 -24.29 -4.33 23.94
CA ASP A 318 -23.94 -5.31 24.99
C ASP A 318 -22.45 -5.31 25.35
N ARG A 319 -22.12 -5.34 26.66
CA ARG A 319 -20.73 -5.50 27.13
C ARG A 319 -20.18 -6.91 26.92
N TYR A 320 -21.03 -7.87 26.59
CA TYR A 320 -20.70 -9.30 26.48
C TYR A 320 -20.77 -9.83 25.04
N ARG A 321 -21.13 -8.99 24.07
CA ARG A 321 -21.25 -9.38 22.66
C ARG A 321 -19.93 -9.14 21.95
N ASP A 322 -19.52 -10.10 21.12
CA ASP A 322 -18.37 -9.96 20.23
C ASP A 322 -18.56 -8.71 19.34
N LYS A 323 -17.45 -8.01 19.05
CA LYS A 323 -17.48 -6.77 18.28
C LYS A 323 -17.91 -7.03 16.82
N ASP A 324 -19.02 -6.42 16.41
CA ASP A 324 -19.41 -6.33 14.99
C ASP A 324 -18.48 -5.37 14.23
N LEU A 325 -18.27 -5.60 12.92
CA LEU A 325 -17.45 -4.74 12.07
C LEU A 325 -18.30 -3.93 11.10
N VAL A 326 -17.94 -2.66 10.87
CA VAL A 326 -18.68 -1.76 9.96
C VAL A 326 -17.74 -1.04 9.01
N SER A 327 -18.11 -1.01 7.73
CA SER A 327 -17.36 -0.32 6.68
C SER A 327 -18.24 0.46 5.70
N LEU A 328 -17.69 1.52 5.11
CA LEU A 328 -18.13 2.10 3.84
C LEU A 328 -17.45 1.33 2.68
N VAL A 329 -18.23 0.50 1.99
CA VAL A 329 -17.71 -0.43 0.97
C VAL A 329 -17.79 0.17 -0.44
N GLY A 330 -18.80 1.00 -0.69
CA GLY A 330 -19.08 1.63 -1.98
C GLY A 330 -19.13 3.17 -1.91
N GLY A 331 -19.69 3.79 -2.94
CA GLY A 331 -19.92 5.24 -2.97
C GLY A 331 -20.89 5.70 -1.88
N ASP A 332 -21.92 4.90 -1.63
CA ASP A 332 -23.07 5.13 -0.75
C ASP A 332 -23.51 3.87 0.02
N GLU A 333 -22.73 2.79 -0.07
CA GLU A 333 -23.03 1.49 0.51
C GLU A 333 -22.18 1.21 1.75
N TYR A 334 -22.84 0.81 2.83
CA TYR A 334 -22.22 0.47 4.11
C TYR A 334 -22.50 -1.00 4.44
N ALA A 335 -21.47 -1.73 4.83
CA ALA A 335 -21.62 -3.12 5.27
C ALA A 335 -21.44 -3.23 6.79
N LEU A 336 -22.26 -4.08 7.40
CA LEU A 336 -22.17 -4.53 8.78
C LEU A 336 -21.98 -6.05 8.78
N ILE A 337 -20.86 -6.51 9.34
CA ILE A 337 -20.53 -7.92 9.55
C ILE A 337 -20.89 -8.26 11.00
N THR A 338 -21.78 -9.23 11.20
CA THR A 338 -22.31 -9.59 12.52
C THR A 338 -22.54 -11.09 12.65
N LYS A 339 -22.37 -11.61 13.88
CA LYS A 339 -22.73 -12.99 14.23
C LYS A 339 -24.23 -13.23 14.36
N VAL A 340 -25.05 -12.19 14.37
CA VAL A 340 -26.51 -12.34 14.51
C VAL A 340 -27.07 -13.05 13.29
N LYS A 341 -27.82 -14.14 13.53
CA LYS A 341 -28.40 -14.97 12.47
C LYS A 341 -29.92 -14.86 12.42
N GLU A 342 -30.57 -14.52 13.53
CA GLU A 342 -32.03 -14.48 13.60
C GLU A 342 -32.60 -13.28 12.82
N PRO A 343 -33.44 -13.50 11.79
CA PRO A 343 -34.01 -12.43 10.98
C PRO A 343 -34.75 -11.36 11.80
N GLU A 344 -35.48 -11.76 12.83
CA GLU A 344 -36.22 -10.85 13.72
C GLU A 344 -35.30 -9.91 14.52
N ILE A 345 -34.09 -10.35 14.85
CA ILE A 345 -33.08 -9.52 15.52
C ILE A 345 -32.44 -8.58 14.49
N ILE A 346 -32.10 -9.10 13.31
CA ILE A 346 -31.56 -8.32 12.19
C ILE A 346 -32.51 -7.18 11.82
N ASP A 347 -33.81 -7.44 11.67
CA ASP A 347 -34.82 -6.44 11.33
C ASP A 347 -34.92 -5.36 12.41
N ARG A 348 -34.85 -5.73 13.70
CA ARG A 348 -34.83 -4.75 14.80
C ARG A 348 -33.57 -3.90 14.79
N MET A 349 -32.40 -4.49 14.53
CA MET A 349 -31.12 -3.78 14.42
C MET A 349 -31.17 -2.79 13.25
N VAL A 350 -31.58 -3.26 12.06
CA VAL A 350 -31.73 -2.44 10.86
C VAL A 350 -32.68 -1.27 11.12
N ASN A 351 -33.88 -1.51 11.64
CA ASN A 351 -34.86 -0.45 11.87
C ASN A 351 -34.35 0.64 12.81
N ARG A 352 -33.53 0.28 13.82
CA ARG A 352 -32.88 1.24 14.71
C ARG A 352 -31.82 2.06 13.98
N ILE A 353 -30.95 1.40 13.21
CA ILE A 353 -29.92 2.06 12.40
C ILE A 353 -30.57 3.02 11.40
N LYS A 354 -31.59 2.58 10.67
CA LYS A 354 -32.37 3.40 9.73
C LYS A 354 -32.90 4.67 10.40
N LYS A 355 -33.58 4.52 11.54
CA LYS A 355 -34.11 5.67 12.30
C LYS A 355 -33.01 6.61 12.76
N ALA A 356 -31.88 6.09 13.22
CA ALA A 356 -30.77 6.91 13.69
C ALA A 356 -30.12 7.70 12.54
N ILE A 357 -29.90 7.08 11.38
CA ILE A 357 -29.40 7.74 10.17
C ILE A 357 -30.38 8.84 9.74
N GLN A 358 -31.67 8.51 9.58
CA GLN A 358 -32.69 9.47 9.18
C GLN A 358 -32.75 10.68 10.12
N ASN A 359 -32.66 10.46 11.44
CA ASN A 359 -32.71 11.53 12.43
C ASN A 359 -31.46 12.42 12.42
N ARG A 360 -30.27 11.88 12.12
CA ARG A 360 -29.00 12.62 12.17
C ARG A 360 -28.63 13.29 10.85
N THR A 361 -28.95 12.66 9.73
CA THR A 361 -28.48 13.10 8.40
C THR A 361 -29.62 13.45 7.45
N GLY A 362 -30.87 13.11 7.80
CA GLY A 362 -32.04 13.29 6.92
C GLY A 362 -32.12 12.27 5.78
N MET A 363 -31.18 11.33 5.69
CA MET A 363 -31.11 10.33 4.63
C MET A 363 -31.90 9.07 4.97
N ASP A 364 -32.64 8.54 3.99
CA ASP A 364 -33.22 7.20 4.06
C ASP A 364 -32.27 6.18 3.44
N VAL A 365 -32.34 4.94 3.91
CA VAL A 365 -31.48 3.85 3.47
C VAL A 365 -32.30 2.62 3.08
N ARG A 366 -31.92 1.95 1.99
CA ARG A 366 -32.32 0.58 1.69
C ARG A 366 -31.40 -0.38 2.42
N PHE A 367 -31.86 -1.60 2.62
CA PHE A 367 -30.99 -2.63 3.16
C PHE A 367 -31.30 -4.00 2.55
N GLY A 368 -30.33 -4.88 2.66
CA GLY A 368 -30.48 -6.31 2.43
C GLY A 368 -29.49 -7.06 3.33
N PHE A 369 -29.72 -8.35 3.55
CA PHE A 369 -28.78 -9.17 4.31
C PHE A 369 -28.64 -10.58 3.74
N GLY A 370 -27.44 -11.14 3.86
CA GLY A 370 -27.10 -12.53 3.57
C GLY A 370 -26.54 -13.21 4.81
N SER A 371 -26.81 -14.51 4.98
CA SER A 371 -26.43 -15.23 6.19
C SER A 371 -26.11 -16.72 6.01
N GLN A 372 -26.15 -17.23 4.77
CA GLN A 372 -26.13 -18.67 4.46
C GLN A 372 -24.77 -19.18 3.94
N GLY A 373 -23.88 -18.27 3.51
CA GLY A 373 -22.56 -18.60 2.98
C GLY A 373 -21.42 -18.00 3.82
N ASP A 374 -20.25 -17.89 3.18
CA ASP A 374 -19.14 -17.10 3.71
C ASP A 374 -19.44 -15.58 3.63
N ILE A 375 -18.59 -14.75 4.24
CA ILE A 375 -18.77 -13.30 4.31
C ILE A 375 -18.95 -12.67 2.91
N GLU A 376 -18.17 -13.13 1.91
CA GLU A 376 -18.25 -12.62 0.54
C GLU A 376 -19.59 -12.98 -0.13
N ALA A 377 -19.99 -14.25 -0.08
CA ALA A 377 -21.26 -14.71 -0.60
C ALA A 377 -22.44 -14.01 0.08
N ASN A 378 -22.37 -13.82 1.40
CA ASN A 378 -23.37 -13.11 2.17
C ASN A 378 -23.46 -11.62 1.79
N PHE A 379 -22.34 -10.97 1.47
CA PHE A 379 -22.33 -9.61 0.95
C PHE A 379 -23.02 -9.51 -0.42
N HIS A 380 -22.73 -10.44 -1.34
CA HIS A 380 -23.39 -10.49 -2.64
C HIS A 380 -24.91 -10.71 -2.53
N GLU A 381 -25.34 -11.60 -1.64
CA GLU A 381 -26.75 -11.82 -1.35
C GLU A 381 -27.40 -10.55 -0.75
N ALA A 382 -26.74 -9.91 0.21
CA ALA A 382 -27.21 -8.67 0.82
C ALA A 382 -27.41 -7.57 -0.22
N ARG A 383 -26.47 -7.41 -1.15
CA ARG A 383 -26.54 -6.43 -2.24
C ARG A 383 -27.68 -6.72 -3.22
N ALA A 384 -27.87 -7.99 -3.59
CA ALA A 384 -28.97 -8.40 -4.46
C ALA A 384 -30.34 -8.09 -3.83
N LYS A 385 -30.49 -8.33 -2.52
CA LYS A 385 -31.72 -8.02 -1.78
C LYS A 385 -31.94 -6.51 -1.57
N ALA A 386 -30.89 -5.75 -1.30
CA ALA A 386 -30.99 -4.29 -1.19
C ALA A 386 -31.50 -3.65 -2.49
N ASN A 387 -31.07 -4.18 -3.63
CA ASN A 387 -31.49 -3.73 -4.96
C ASN A 387 -32.91 -4.16 -5.36
N SER A 388 -33.43 -5.25 -4.79
CA SER A 388 -34.79 -5.72 -5.06
C SER A 388 -35.86 -5.01 -4.20
N CYS A 389 -35.48 -4.39 -3.09
CA CYS A 389 -36.31 -3.48 -2.30
C CYS A 389 -36.46 -2.11 -2.98
N LYS A 390 -37.34 -2.02 -4.00
CA LYS A 390 -37.77 -0.74 -4.59
C LYS A 390 -38.49 0.13 -3.56
#